data_AF-A0A6G0MI73-F1
#
_entry.id   AF-A0A6G0MI73-F1
#
_cell.length_a   1.000
_cell.length_b   1.000
_cell.length_c   1.000
_cell.angle_alpha   90.00
_cell.angle_beta   90.00
_cell.angle_gamma   90.00
#
_symmetry.space_group_name_H-M   'P 1'
#
loop_
_entity.id
_entity.type
_entity.pdbx_description
1 polymer ?
#
loop_
_entity_poly.entity_id
_entity_poly.type
_entity_poly.pdbx_seq_one_letter_code
_entity_poly.pdbx_strand_id
1 'polypeptide(L)'
;MKPFNARAPKVGRPRLVRVDADNKRHAEQKSYNQGKTLRKAVRGEDVMEVAQYIRTHKPGLEQLQSFLDTFEVRFTRHTKNKMTVQSRPPDAANTLTFRLPQTLVTKALEEIRKTSGSTVVDLACSQTDTDVQWVVTIEGAGEFSEPQLKAMYYLGDLTNTCKLGLQCYSWLMTSVDPLLEERCRAAGGTVCGETEAFAVAKELMKTWPHTQLPGFDFLIEWSNIYCAREETWYNDLVIEAFTTTLSAKYGKNKTIFLPQLQLPDTYEGNRVPEATRVALEMATEDYIFLPINLNSSHWACIVVDNVKGALMCYDSVDKRTHPEAPAGDCERDYQHNAHRFRSNDDAQPDIER
;
A
#
# COMPACT_ATOMS: atom_id res chain seq x y z
N MET A 1 32.86 -11.93 -53.17
CA MET A 1 31.85 -11.21 -52.38
C MET A 1 31.87 -9.73 -52.80
N LYS A 2 30.76 -9.19 -53.33
CA LYS A 2 30.63 -7.73 -53.56
C LYS A 2 30.22 -7.05 -52.25
N PRO A 3 30.82 -5.93 -51.86
CA PRO A 3 30.42 -5.23 -50.65
C PRO A 3 29.00 -4.66 -50.80
N PHE A 4 28.20 -4.82 -49.76
CA PHE A 4 26.86 -4.26 -49.68
C PHE A 4 26.98 -2.73 -49.58
N ASN A 5 26.54 -2.04 -50.63
CA ASN A 5 26.33 -0.59 -50.72
C ASN A 5 27.58 0.33 -50.61
N ALA A 6 28.26 0.56 -51.74
CA ALA A 6 29.47 1.39 -51.84
C ALA A 6 29.24 2.92 -51.78
N ARG A 7 27.99 3.39 -51.62
CA ARG A 7 27.63 4.83 -51.68
C ARG A 7 27.03 5.41 -50.39
N ALA A 8 26.95 4.65 -49.31
CA ALA A 8 26.53 5.21 -48.02
C ALA A 8 27.66 6.08 -47.43
N PRO A 9 27.39 7.35 -47.05
CA PRO A 9 28.36 8.15 -46.31
C PRO A 9 28.77 7.42 -45.05
N LYS A 10 30.08 7.36 -44.75
CA LYS A 10 30.57 6.87 -43.45
C LYS A 10 30.14 7.86 -42.36
N VAL A 11 28.92 7.71 -41.87
CA VAL A 11 28.48 8.36 -40.63
C VAL A 11 29.32 7.77 -39.50
N GLY A 12 30.29 8.54 -39.02
CA GLY A 12 31.06 8.18 -37.83
C GLY A 12 30.13 7.93 -36.65
N ARG A 13 30.57 7.10 -35.70
CA ARG A 13 29.82 6.79 -34.47
C ARG A 13 29.34 8.11 -33.83
N PRO A 14 28.03 8.24 -33.50
CA PRO A 14 27.53 9.41 -32.79
C PRO A 14 28.40 9.73 -31.58
N ARG A 15 28.82 10.99 -31.41
CA ARG A 15 29.58 11.41 -30.23
C ARG A 15 28.68 11.23 -29.02
N LEU A 16 29.03 10.29 -28.14
CA LEU A 16 28.38 10.16 -26.83
C LEU A 16 28.51 11.51 -26.10
N VAL A 17 27.39 12.05 -25.62
CA VAL A 17 27.40 13.23 -24.74
C VAL A 17 27.98 12.77 -23.40
N ARG A 18 29.31 12.90 -23.25
CA ARG A 18 30.04 12.39 -22.08
C ARG A 18 29.55 13.00 -20.76
N VAL A 19 29.14 14.27 -20.79
CA VAL A 19 28.68 15.01 -19.62
C VAL A 19 27.45 14.36 -18.97
N ASP A 20 26.42 14.03 -19.76
CA ASP A 20 25.19 13.40 -19.23
C ASP A 20 25.47 11.98 -18.71
N ALA A 21 26.33 11.24 -19.40
CA ALA A 21 26.75 9.91 -18.98
C ALA A 21 27.56 9.95 -17.67
N ASP A 22 28.47 10.91 -17.53
CA ASP A 22 29.28 11.10 -16.33
C ASP A 22 28.41 11.57 -15.15
N ASN A 23 27.49 12.51 -15.37
CA ASN A 23 26.52 12.96 -14.36
C ASN A 23 25.64 11.81 -13.88
N LYS A 24 25.12 10.99 -14.81
CA LYS A 24 24.33 9.80 -14.48
C LYS A 24 25.14 8.81 -13.65
N ARG A 25 26.37 8.52 -14.05
CA ARG A 25 27.27 7.62 -13.31
C ARG A 25 27.60 8.15 -11.91
N HIS A 26 27.81 9.46 -11.76
CA HIS A 26 28.01 10.09 -10.46
C HIS A 26 26.78 9.96 -9.56
N ALA A 27 25.57 10.16 -10.11
CA ALA A 27 24.31 9.98 -9.37
C ALA A 27 24.11 8.51 -8.94
N GLU A 28 24.36 7.56 -9.85
CA GLU A 28 24.31 6.12 -9.55
C GLU A 28 25.32 5.73 -8.47
N GLN A 29 26.55 6.27 -8.53
CA GLN A 29 27.57 6.02 -7.51
C GLN A 29 27.17 6.59 -6.14
N LYS A 30 26.55 7.79 -6.12
CA LYS A 30 26.05 8.41 -4.89
C LYS A 30 24.93 7.56 -4.27
N SER A 31 23.96 7.15 -5.07
CA SER A 31 22.86 6.26 -4.65
C SER A 31 23.39 4.91 -4.14
N TYR A 32 24.32 4.30 -4.87
CA TYR A 32 25.00 3.08 -4.40
C TYR A 32 25.66 3.32 -3.05
N ASN A 33 26.40 4.41 -2.85
CA ASN A 33 27.14 4.62 -1.61
C ASN A 33 26.26 4.77 -0.35
N GLN A 34 24.98 5.11 -0.47
CA GLN A 34 24.05 5.20 0.67
C GLN A 34 23.95 3.86 1.43
N GLY A 35 23.87 2.73 0.74
CA GLY A 35 23.77 1.39 1.34
C GLY A 35 25.10 0.76 1.77
N LYS A 36 26.22 1.49 1.73
CA LYS A 36 27.57 0.92 1.94
C LYS A 36 27.75 0.30 3.32
N THR A 37 27.24 0.94 4.37
CA THR A 37 27.36 0.45 5.74
C THR A 37 26.58 -0.85 5.94
N LEU A 38 25.35 -0.93 5.45
CA LEU A 38 24.54 -2.17 5.45
C LEU A 38 25.26 -3.29 4.71
N ARG A 39 25.71 -3.04 3.47
CA ARG A 39 26.43 -4.07 2.68
C ARG A 39 27.70 -4.57 3.35
N LYS A 40 28.41 -3.70 4.09
CA LYS A 40 29.60 -4.11 4.86
C LYS A 40 29.22 -4.99 6.04
N ALA A 41 28.11 -4.69 6.71
CA ALA A 41 27.66 -5.38 7.92
C ALA A 41 27.15 -6.80 7.64
N VAL A 42 26.44 -7.01 6.53
CA VAL A 42 25.84 -8.32 6.17
C VAL A 42 26.57 -9.02 5.02
N ARG A 43 27.86 -8.77 4.85
CA ARG A 43 28.61 -9.23 3.68
C ARG A 43 28.83 -10.75 3.73
N GLY A 44 28.16 -11.47 2.85
CA GLY A 44 28.31 -12.93 2.74
C GLY A 44 27.52 -13.71 3.79
N GLU A 45 26.70 -13.02 4.58
CA GLU A 45 25.78 -13.63 5.53
C GLU A 45 24.63 -14.35 4.82
N ASP A 46 24.00 -15.28 5.53
CA ASP A 46 22.80 -15.97 5.06
C ASP A 46 21.60 -15.01 4.94
N VAL A 47 20.65 -15.31 4.05
CA VAL A 47 19.45 -14.52 3.82
C VAL A 47 18.62 -14.30 5.09
N MET A 48 18.60 -15.28 6.00
CA MET A 48 17.92 -15.16 7.29
C MET A 48 18.64 -14.19 8.22
N GLU A 49 19.98 -14.23 8.24
CA GLU A 49 20.81 -13.30 9.01
C GLU A 49 20.69 -11.88 8.47
N VAL A 50 20.67 -11.71 7.15
CA VAL A 50 20.39 -10.41 6.50
C VAL A 50 19.01 -9.87 6.91
N ALA A 51 17.97 -10.71 6.84
CA ALA A 51 16.62 -10.32 7.23
C ALA A 51 16.57 -9.94 8.72
N GLN A 52 17.19 -10.72 9.59
CA GLN A 52 17.25 -10.46 11.03
C GLN A 52 18.03 -9.17 11.34
N TYR A 53 19.15 -8.94 10.66
CA TYR A 53 19.93 -7.73 10.80
C TYR A 53 19.08 -6.50 10.46
N ILE A 54 18.36 -6.51 9.34
CA ILE A 54 17.50 -5.40 8.92
C ILE A 54 16.36 -5.16 9.91
N ARG A 55 15.69 -6.22 10.39
CA ARG A 55 14.63 -6.12 11.41
C ARG A 55 15.13 -5.45 12.69
N THR A 56 16.36 -5.75 13.08
CA THR A 56 16.96 -5.26 14.33
C THR A 56 17.45 -3.82 14.18
N HIS A 57 18.12 -3.51 13.08
CA HIS A 57 18.79 -2.22 12.90
C HIS A 57 17.90 -1.14 12.27
N LYS A 58 16.78 -1.53 11.63
CA LYS A 58 15.76 -0.62 11.08
C LYS A 58 16.38 0.56 10.31
N PRO A 59 17.13 0.30 9.22
CA PRO A 59 17.81 1.35 8.48
C PRO A 59 16.84 2.32 7.79
N GLY A 60 17.23 3.58 7.64
CA GLY A 60 16.43 4.55 6.89
C GLY A 60 16.19 4.14 5.43
N LEU A 61 15.11 4.65 4.84
CA LEU A 61 14.66 4.34 3.47
C LEU A 61 15.79 4.42 2.43
N GLU A 62 16.62 5.47 2.47
CA GLU A 62 17.72 5.67 1.51
C GLU A 62 18.76 4.54 1.57
N GLN A 63 19.10 4.13 2.80
CA GLN A 63 20.13 3.14 3.06
C GLN A 63 19.59 1.75 2.67
N LEU A 64 18.34 1.49 3.06
CA LEU A 64 17.63 0.25 2.82
C LEU A 64 17.42 -0.01 1.34
N GLN A 65 16.89 0.96 0.58
CA GLN A 65 16.71 0.85 -0.86
C GLN A 65 18.04 0.56 -1.57
N SER A 66 19.08 1.35 -1.26
CA SER A 66 20.41 1.19 -1.85
C SER A 66 21.01 -0.20 -1.59
N PHE A 67 20.75 -0.77 -0.41
CA PHE A 67 21.13 -2.15 -0.10
C PHE A 67 20.31 -3.16 -0.93
N LEU A 68 18.98 -3.08 -0.88
CA LEU A 68 18.08 -4.07 -1.48
C LEU A 68 18.19 -4.14 -3.01
N ASP A 69 18.47 -3.02 -3.68
CA ASP A 69 18.73 -2.99 -5.13
C ASP A 69 19.95 -3.80 -5.54
N THR A 70 20.89 -3.99 -4.60
CA THR A 70 22.14 -4.70 -4.83
C THR A 70 22.13 -6.12 -4.27
N PHE A 71 21.12 -6.48 -3.48
CA PHE A 71 21.00 -7.81 -2.91
C PHE A 71 20.61 -8.81 -3.99
N GLU A 72 21.38 -9.89 -4.12
CA GLU A 72 21.30 -10.80 -5.27
C GLU A 72 19.92 -11.46 -5.37
N VAL A 73 19.27 -11.34 -6.53
CA VAL A 73 18.03 -12.04 -6.87
C VAL A 73 18.32 -13.08 -7.94
N ARG A 74 18.24 -14.36 -7.59
CA ARG A 74 18.41 -15.46 -8.55
C ARG A 74 17.09 -15.93 -9.12
N PHE A 75 17.12 -16.72 -10.19
CA PHE A 75 15.94 -17.37 -10.76
C PHE A 75 14.85 -16.41 -11.28
N THR A 76 15.21 -15.18 -11.66
CA THR A 76 14.27 -14.17 -12.18
C THR A 76 13.56 -14.58 -13.46
N ARG A 77 14.15 -15.48 -14.27
CA ARG A 77 13.56 -16.04 -15.50
C ARG A 77 13.10 -17.49 -15.33
N HIS A 78 12.84 -17.92 -14.09
CA HIS A 78 12.44 -19.28 -13.81
C HIS A 78 11.00 -19.53 -14.29
N THR A 79 10.82 -20.57 -15.10
CA THR A 79 9.54 -20.89 -15.75
C THR A 79 8.90 -22.16 -15.20
N LYS A 80 9.65 -22.97 -14.45
CA LYS A 80 9.13 -24.19 -13.85
C LYS A 80 8.34 -23.84 -12.60
N ASN A 81 7.18 -24.47 -12.44
CA ASN A 81 6.27 -24.22 -11.32
C ASN A 81 6.05 -25.46 -10.46
N LYS A 82 6.67 -26.59 -10.79
CA LYS A 82 6.51 -27.80 -10.00
C LYS A 82 7.22 -27.64 -8.66
N MET A 83 6.47 -27.79 -7.59
CA MET A 83 6.94 -27.71 -6.21
C MET A 83 6.52 -28.97 -5.47
N THR A 84 7.41 -29.50 -4.64
CA THR A 84 7.12 -30.61 -3.73
C THR A 84 7.36 -30.13 -2.31
N VAL A 85 6.41 -30.35 -1.42
CA VAL A 85 6.50 -29.95 -0.01
C VAL A 85 6.71 -31.19 0.85
N GLN A 86 7.65 -31.10 1.79
CA GLN A 86 7.92 -32.16 2.76
C GLN A 86 8.14 -31.56 4.14
N SER A 87 7.78 -32.32 5.17
CA SER A 87 8.16 -32.05 6.56
C SER A 87 9.37 -32.89 6.93
N ARG A 88 10.43 -32.26 7.45
CA ARG A 88 11.64 -32.96 7.91
C ARG A 88 12.29 -32.24 9.09
N PRO A 89 13.16 -32.91 9.87
CA PRO A 89 13.95 -32.24 10.90
C PRO A 89 14.80 -31.11 10.30
N PRO A 90 15.17 -30.08 11.09
CA PRO A 90 16.05 -29.01 10.62
C PRO A 90 17.40 -29.58 10.13
N ASP A 91 17.71 -29.40 8.86
CA ASP A 91 19.03 -29.74 8.32
C ASP A 91 20.05 -28.67 8.72
N ALA A 92 21.35 -29.00 8.58
CA ALA A 92 22.39 -27.97 8.59
C ALA A 92 22.05 -26.90 7.55
N ALA A 93 21.96 -25.64 8.00
CA ALA A 93 21.53 -24.54 7.15
C ALA A 93 22.44 -24.41 5.92
N ASN A 94 21.87 -24.61 4.73
CA ASN A 94 22.51 -24.19 3.49
C ASN A 94 22.61 -22.67 3.52
N THR A 95 23.84 -22.14 3.50
CA THR A 95 24.08 -20.70 3.44
C THR A 95 23.59 -20.16 2.10
N LEU A 96 22.53 -19.35 2.14
CA LEU A 96 21.94 -18.71 0.97
C LEU A 96 22.22 -17.21 1.01
N THR A 97 23.16 -16.74 0.20
CA THR A 97 23.51 -15.31 0.12
C THR A 97 22.67 -14.52 -0.89
N PHE A 98 21.52 -15.06 -1.30
CA PHE A 98 20.65 -14.50 -2.34
C PHE A 98 19.18 -14.73 -1.98
N ARG A 99 18.27 -14.00 -2.62
CA ARG A 99 16.82 -14.26 -2.55
C ARG A 99 16.25 -14.75 -3.87
N LEU A 100 15.11 -15.41 -3.80
CA LEU A 100 14.28 -15.74 -4.95
C LEU A 100 13.40 -14.54 -5.36
N PRO A 101 12.82 -14.52 -6.58
CA PRO A 101 11.87 -13.50 -6.98
C PRO A 101 10.60 -13.58 -6.12
N GLN A 102 10.00 -12.42 -5.78
CA GLN A 102 8.86 -12.36 -4.87
C GLN A 102 7.72 -13.30 -5.30
N THR A 103 7.42 -13.36 -6.60
CA THR A 103 6.39 -14.23 -7.16
C THR A 103 6.64 -15.72 -6.92
N LEU A 104 7.91 -16.15 -6.92
CA LEU A 104 8.28 -17.54 -6.66
C LEU A 104 8.22 -17.85 -5.16
N VAL A 105 8.65 -16.91 -4.31
CA VAL A 105 8.56 -17.03 -2.85
C VAL A 105 7.11 -17.15 -2.40
N THR A 106 6.23 -16.26 -2.88
CA THR A 106 4.79 -16.29 -2.54
C THR A 106 4.17 -17.63 -2.92
N LYS A 107 4.42 -18.13 -4.14
CA LYS A 107 3.92 -19.45 -4.57
C LYS A 107 4.44 -20.59 -3.68
N ALA A 108 5.73 -20.56 -3.32
CA ALA A 108 6.30 -21.60 -2.46
C ALA A 108 5.67 -21.60 -1.06
N LEU A 109 5.46 -20.43 -0.46
CA LEU A 109 4.76 -20.31 0.83
C LEU A 109 3.30 -20.74 0.75
N GLU A 110 2.60 -20.45 -0.36
CA GLU A 110 1.24 -20.93 -0.61
C GLU A 110 1.17 -22.47 -0.69
N GLU A 111 2.13 -23.13 -1.35
CA GLU A 111 2.20 -24.59 -1.41
C GLU A 111 2.44 -25.22 -0.03
N ILE A 112 3.30 -24.61 0.82
CA ILE A 112 3.46 -25.02 2.22
C ILE A 112 2.13 -24.91 2.96
N ARG A 113 1.41 -23.80 2.80
CA ARG A 113 0.13 -23.57 3.45
C ARG A 113 -0.92 -24.60 3.02
N LYS A 114 -1.02 -24.90 1.72
CA LYS A 114 -1.93 -25.93 1.19
C LYS A 114 -1.64 -27.30 1.78
N THR A 115 -0.36 -27.64 1.93
CA THR A 115 0.08 -28.96 2.42
C THR A 115 -0.06 -29.09 3.94
N SER A 116 0.21 -28.02 4.69
CA SER A 116 0.15 -28.02 6.16
C SER A 116 -1.26 -27.89 6.73
N GLY A 117 -2.26 -27.54 5.92
CA GLY A 117 -3.65 -27.37 6.37
C GLY A 117 -3.89 -26.14 7.25
N SER A 118 -2.90 -25.25 7.40
CA SER A 118 -2.99 -24.07 8.27
C SER A 118 -3.84 -22.96 7.65
N THR A 119 -4.87 -22.51 8.38
CA THR A 119 -5.84 -21.54 7.86
C THR A 119 -5.42 -20.08 8.03
N VAL A 120 -4.59 -19.68 9.00
CA VAL A 120 -4.04 -18.31 9.09
C VAL A 120 -2.77 -18.31 9.95
N VAL A 121 -1.68 -17.68 9.50
CA VAL A 121 -0.52 -17.34 10.35
C VAL A 121 -0.01 -15.95 10.01
N ASP A 122 0.17 -15.13 11.04
CA ASP A 122 0.86 -13.85 11.01
C ASP A 122 2.34 -14.04 10.61
N LEU A 123 2.74 -13.43 9.50
CA LEU A 123 4.09 -13.54 8.89
C LEU A 123 5.20 -12.88 9.72
N ALA A 124 4.86 -12.20 10.83
CA ALA A 124 5.80 -11.48 11.68
C ALA A 124 6.31 -12.27 12.91
N CYS A 125 5.73 -13.43 13.25
CA CYS A 125 6.05 -14.08 14.51
C CYS A 125 7.33 -14.94 14.49
N SER A 126 8.08 -14.85 15.59
CA SER A 126 9.34 -15.57 15.83
C SER A 126 9.08 -17.04 16.20
N GLN A 127 10.10 -17.85 15.90
CA GLN A 127 10.10 -19.31 15.90
C GLN A 127 9.64 -19.90 17.24
N THR A 128 8.65 -20.78 17.20
CA THR A 128 8.54 -21.85 18.19
C THR A 128 9.46 -22.98 17.75
N ASP A 129 10.25 -23.50 18.68
CA ASP A 129 11.12 -24.65 18.51
C ASP A 129 10.25 -25.88 18.17
N THR A 130 10.06 -26.13 16.87
CA THR A 130 9.38 -27.32 16.38
C THR A 130 10.44 -28.26 15.79
N ASP A 131 10.45 -29.50 16.28
CA ASP A 131 11.26 -30.63 15.78
C ASP A 131 11.09 -30.94 14.27
N VAL A 132 10.24 -30.18 13.58
CA VAL A 132 9.83 -30.37 12.19
C VAL A 132 9.80 -29.01 11.48
N GLN A 133 10.47 -28.94 10.34
CA GLN A 133 10.51 -27.80 9.44
C GLN A 133 9.89 -28.17 8.09
N TRP A 134 9.10 -27.27 7.52
CA TRP A 134 8.60 -27.42 6.15
C TRP A 134 9.66 -27.00 5.14
N VAL A 135 9.90 -27.86 4.15
CA VAL A 135 10.84 -27.63 3.06
C VAL A 135 10.12 -27.78 1.73
N VAL A 136 10.41 -26.85 0.81
CA VAL A 136 9.90 -26.86 -0.55
C VAL A 136 11.04 -27.14 -1.50
N THR A 137 10.91 -28.19 -2.30
CA THR A 137 11.76 -28.44 -3.46
C THR A 137 11.13 -27.79 -4.68
N ILE A 138 11.79 -26.77 -5.22
CA ILE A 138 11.39 -26.08 -6.45
C ILE A 138 12.19 -26.66 -7.62
N GLU A 139 11.49 -27.20 -8.61
CA GLU A 139 12.11 -27.90 -9.74
C GLU A 139 13.11 -27.01 -10.50
N GLY A 140 14.40 -27.28 -10.36
CA GLY A 140 15.47 -26.52 -11.03
C GLY A 140 15.94 -25.27 -10.29
N ALA A 141 15.39 -24.96 -9.11
CA ALA A 141 15.90 -23.92 -8.22
C ALA A 141 16.52 -24.48 -6.92
N GLY A 142 16.08 -25.67 -6.48
CA GLY A 142 16.62 -26.36 -5.31
C GLY A 142 15.63 -26.43 -4.16
N GLU A 143 16.15 -26.68 -2.95
CA GLU A 143 15.35 -26.82 -1.73
C GLU A 143 15.46 -25.57 -0.87
N PHE A 144 14.32 -25.14 -0.32
CA PHE A 144 14.22 -23.97 0.53
C PHE A 144 13.33 -24.28 1.73
N SER A 145 13.82 -23.96 2.93
CA SER A 145 13.02 -24.08 4.14
C SER A 145 12.01 -22.94 4.28
N GLU A 146 10.94 -23.17 5.04
CA GLU A 146 9.94 -22.14 5.33
C GLU A 146 10.53 -20.87 5.96
N PRO A 147 11.46 -20.93 6.94
CA PRO A 147 12.09 -19.73 7.48
C PRO A 147 12.93 -18.96 6.45
N GLN A 148 13.66 -19.66 5.57
CA GLN A 148 14.39 -19.03 4.46
C GLN A 148 13.42 -18.32 3.51
N LEU A 149 12.31 -18.96 3.15
CA LEU A 149 11.28 -18.36 2.29
C LEU A 149 10.62 -17.14 2.97
N LYS A 150 10.32 -17.20 4.27
CA LYS A 150 9.80 -16.05 5.04
C LYS A 150 10.80 -14.90 5.09
N ALA A 151 12.09 -15.18 5.26
CA ALA A 151 13.15 -14.17 5.20
C ALA A 151 13.23 -13.52 3.80
N MET A 152 13.22 -14.33 2.73
CA MET A 152 13.21 -13.82 1.36
C MET A 152 11.96 -13.00 1.04
N TYR A 153 10.79 -13.43 1.51
CA TYR A 153 9.52 -12.73 1.36
C TYR A 153 9.59 -11.35 2.02
N TYR A 154 10.09 -11.31 3.26
CA TYR A 154 10.28 -10.07 4.00
C TYR A 154 11.20 -9.08 3.27
N LEU A 155 12.35 -9.53 2.77
CA LEU A 155 13.28 -8.67 2.01
C LEU A 155 12.66 -8.17 0.70
N GLY A 156 11.89 -9.03 0.01
CA GLY A 156 11.21 -8.65 -1.21
C GLY A 156 10.03 -7.70 -0.99
N ASP A 157 9.28 -7.86 0.09
CA ASP A 157 8.24 -6.93 0.52
C ASP A 157 8.82 -5.56 0.87
N LEU A 158 9.90 -5.53 1.66
CA LEU A 158 10.65 -4.29 1.91
C LEU A 158 11.15 -3.62 0.64
N THR A 159 11.55 -4.38 -0.39
CA THR A 159 11.95 -3.81 -1.67
C THR A 159 10.78 -3.06 -2.31
N ASN A 160 9.57 -3.63 -2.25
CA ASN A 160 8.36 -2.96 -2.74
C ASN A 160 8.04 -1.72 -1.89
N THR A 161 8.08 -1.83 -0.57
CA THR A 161 7.88 -0.69 0.36
C THR A 161 8.86 0.44 0.06
N CYS A 162 10.13 0.14 -0.19
CA CYS A 162 11.13 1.16 -0.53
C CYS A 162 10.84 1.85 -1.87
N LYS A 163 10.43 1.08 -2.88
CA LYS A 163 10.00 1.62 -4.18
C LYS A 163 8.82 2.58 -4.01
N LEU A 164 7.82 2.22 -3.21
CA LEU A 164 6.68 3.09 -2.91
C LEU A 164 7.14 4.35 -2.17
N GLY A 165 8.06 4.24 -1.20
CA GLY A 165 8.63 5.37 -0.49
C GLY A 165 9.38 6.33 -1.41
N LEU A 166 10.20 5.82 -2.34
CA LEU A 166 10.88 6.65 -3.33
C LEU A 166 9.92 7.35 -4.31
N GLN A 167 8.82 6.70 -4.68
CA GLN A 167 7.78 7.32 -5.50
C GLN A 167 7.08 8.45 -4.75
N CYS A 168 6.79 8.26 -3.45
CA CYS A 168 6.26 9.30 -2.58
C CYS A 168 7.25 10.47 -2.42
N TYR A 169 8.53 10.18 -2.17
CA TYR A 169 9.60 11.20 -2.14
C TYR A 169 9.65 12.00 -3.45
N SER A 170 9.64 11.31 -4.60
CA SER A 170 9.66 11.97 -5.90
C SER A 170 8.47 12.90 -6.06
N TRP A 171 7.26 12.43 -5.73
CA TRP A 171 6.05 13.26 -5.80
C TRP A 171 6.10 14.48 -4.87
N LEU A 172 6.57 14.32 -3.63
CA LEU A 172 6.78 15.44 -2.71
C LEU A 172 7.69 16.51 -3.31
N MET A 173 8.81 16.09 -3.90
CA MET A 173 9.84 16.99 -4.41
C MET A 173 9.49 17.61 -5.77
N THR A 174 8.76 16.90 -6.64
CA THR A 174 8.48 17.37 -8.00
C THR A 174 7.12 18.04 -8.14
N SER A 175 6.16 17.70 -7.28
CA SER A 175 4.78 18.17 -7.40
C SER A 175 4.36 19.03 -6.21
N VAL A 176 4.60 18.57 -4.97
CA VAL A 176 4.10 19.27 -3.77
C VAL A 176 4.94 20.47 -3.40
N ASP A 177 6.26 20.30 -3.32
CA ASP A 177 7.20 21.33 -2.91
C ASP A 177 7.09 22.59 -3.80
N PRO A 178 7.14 22.49 -5.15
CA PRO A 178 6.93 23.66 -6.02
C PRO A 178 5.56 24.32 -5.83
N LEU A 179 4.50 23.54 -5.58
CA LEU A 179 3.15 24.05 -5.38
C LEU A 179 3.01 24.82 -4.06
N LEU A 180 3.68 24.38 -2.99
CA LEU A 180 3.73 25.11 -1.73
C LEU A 180 4.53 26.41 -1.87
N GLU A 181 5.66 26.38 -2.58
CA GLU A 181 6.42 27.60 -2.86
C GLU A 181 5.59 28.61 -3.67
N GLU A 182 4.87 28.15 -4.70
CA GLU A 182 3.99 29.00 -5.50
C GLU A 182 2.89 29.65 -4.65
N ARG A 183 2.23 28.86 -3.79
CA ARG A 183 1.21 29.37 -2.86
C ARG A 183 1.78 30.39 -1.87
N CYS A 184 2.99 30.16 -1.36
CA CYS A 184 3.67 31.11 -0.48
C CYS A 184 3.95 32.44 -1.19
N ARG A 185 4.47 32.38 -2.42
CA ARG A 185 4.71 33.57 -3.26
C ARG A 185 3.40 34.30 -3.58
N ALA A 186 2.33 33.58 -3.90
CA ALA A 186 1.02 34.16 -4.19
C ALA A 186 0.40 34.86 -2.96
N ALA A 187 0.70 34.39 -1.75
CA ALA A 187 0.28 35.03 -0.50
C ALA A 187 1.15 36.25 -0.11
N GLY A 188 2.09 36.68 -0.97
CA GLY A 188 3.02 37.78 -0.69
C GLY A 188 4.18 37.41 0.25
N GLY A 189 4.35 36.13 0.55
CA GLY A 189 5.47 35.62 1.34
C GLY A 189 6.75 35.50 0.52
N THR A 190 7.89 35.59 1.20
CA THR A 190 9.19 35.17 0.62
C THR A 190 9.45 33.74 1.09
N VAL A 191 9.77 32.84 0.15
CA VAL A 191 10.21 31.48 0.50
C VAL A 191 11.62 31.59 1.07
N CYS A 192 11.71 31.66 2.40
CA CYS A 192 12.96 31.69 3.14
C CYS A 192 13.14 30.32 3.83
N GLY A 193 13.97 29.44 3.26
CA GLY A 193 14.33 28.15 3.89
C GLY A 193 13.66 26.91 3.30
N GLU A 194 13.75 25.79 4.03
CA GLU A 194 13.15 24.50 3.66
C GLU A 194 11.62 24.58 3.80
N THR A 195 10.86 24.15 2.78
CA THR A 195 9.40 24.04 2.89
C THR A 195 9.00 22.86 3.79
N GLU A 196 7.73 22.82 4.21
CA GLU A 196 7.18 21.66 4.93
C GLU A 196 7.28 20.37 4.10
N ALA A 197 7.04 20.43 2.78
CA ALA A 197 7.19 19.28 1.89
C ALA A 197 8.63 18.78 1.83
N PHE A 198 9.60 19.69 1.76
CA PHE A 198 11.02 19.35 1.80
C PHE A 198 11.41 18.70 3.13
N ALA A 199 10.95 19.26 4.25
CA ALA A 199 11.20 18.72 5.58
C ALA A 199 10.65 17.29 5.72
N VAL A 200 9.40 17.06 5.29
CA VAL A 200 8.78 15.72 5.28
C VAL A 200 9.56 14.76 4.37
N ALA A 201 9.96 15.18 3.17
CA ALA A 201 10.71 14.35 2.25
C ALA A 201 12.08 13.92 2.82
N LYS A 202 12.76 14.83 3.53
CA LYS A 202 14.04 14.57 4.20
C LYS A 202 13.90 13.59 5.36
N GLU A 203 12.85 13.72 6.16
CA GLU A 203 12.55 12.78 7.25
C GLU A 203 12.14 11.41 6.71
N LEU A 204 11.30 11.37 5.67
CA LEU A 204 10.90 10.13 4.98
C LEU A 204 12.12 9.32 4.51
N MET A 205 13.13 9.97 3.95
CA MET A 205 14.34 9.29 3.44
C MET A 205 15.21 8.67 4.55
N LYS A 206 15.18 9.26 5.76
CA LYS A 206 16.00 8.82 6.90
C LYS A 206 15.28 7.87 7.82
N THR A 207 13.96 7.79 7.71
CA THR A 207 13.13 7.01 8.63
C THR A 207 12.98 5.58 8.14
N TRP A 208 12.94 4.63 9.08
CA TRP A 208 12.58 3.25 8.80
C TRP A 208 11.09 3.19 8.39
N PRO A 209 10.73 2.54 7.27
CA PRO A 209 9.35 2.61 6.73
C PRO A 209 8.25 2.16 7.71
N HIS A 210 8.55 1.22 8.60
CA HIS A 210 7.60 0.73 9.60
C HIS A 210 7.76 1.42 10.97
N THR A 211 8.26 2.65 10.96
CA THR A 211 8.24 3.51 12.15
C THR A 211 6.85 4.11 12.29
N GLN A 212 6.33 4.18 13.52
CA GLN A 212 5.07 4.84 13.78
C GLN A 212 5.17 6.32 13.42
N LEU A 213 4.19 6.82 12.66
CA LEU A 213 4.04 8.21 12.31
C LEU A 213 3.56 8.97 13.56
N PRO A 214 4.28 10.02 14.00
CA PRO A 214 3.92 10.75 15.21
C PRO A 214 2.65 11.59 15.00
N GLY A 215 1.90 11.83 16.08
CA GLY A 215 0.74 12.73 16.08
C GLY A 215 -0.63 12.06 15.95
N PHE A 216 -0.67 10.73 15.91
CA PHE A 216 -1.91 9.94 15.86
C PHE A 216 -2.01 9.01 17.08
N ASP A 217 -3.24 8.80 17.56
CA ASP A 217 -3.58 7.93 18.70
C ASP A 217 -3.81 6.46 18.29
N PHE A 218 -3.69 6.17 16.99
CA PHE A 218 -3.71 4.83 16.42
C PHE A 218 -2.37 4.48 15.75
N LEU A 219 -2.18 3.19 15.47
CA LEU A 219 -0.97 2.69 14.81
C LEU A 219 -1.03 2.97 13.31
N ILE A 220 -0.41 4.07 12.91
CA ILE A 220 -0.10 4.38 11.51
C ILE A 220 1.42 4.49 11.36
N GLU A 221 1.96 3.90 10.31
CA GLU A 221 3.38 3.91 9.99
C GLU A 221 3.70 4.83 8.81
N TRP A 222 4.97 5.20 8.66
CA TRP A 222 5.45 5.96 7.50
C TRP A 222 5.14 5.27 6.16
N SER A 223 5.19 3.94 6.11
CA SER A 223 4.88 3.19 4.89
C SER A 223 3.43 3.34 4.44
N ASN A 224 2.49 3.58 5.37
CA ASN A 224 1.08 3.74 5.03
C ASN A 224 0.84 5.01 4.22
N ILE A 225 1.59 6.09 4.46
CA ILE A 225 1.44 7.36 3.73
C ILE A 225 2.11 7.36 2.35
N TYR A 226 2.85 6.31 1.97
CA TYR A 226 3.48 6.27 0.65
C TYR A 226 2.48 6.28 -0.50
N CYS A 227 1.22 5.88 -0.25
CA CYS A 227 0.12 6.00 -1.20
C CYS A 227 -0.46 7.42 -1.32
N ALA A 228 0.00 8.40 -0.56
CA ALA A 228 -0.44 9.79 -0.67
C ALA A 228 0.16 10.48 -1.91
N ARG A 229 -0.10 9.94 -3.10
CA ARG A 229 0.40 10.44 -4.39
C ARG A 229 -0.65 10.22 -5.49
N GLU A 230 -0.37 10.77 -6.66
CA GLU A 230 -1.24 10.59 -7.83
C GLU A 230 -1.34 9.11 -8.25
N GLU A 231 -2.51 8.73 -8.78
CA GLU A 231 -2.81 7.40 -9.33
C GLU A 231 -2.68 6.22 -8.33
N THR A 232 -2.71 6.50 -7.02
CA THR A 232 -2.70 5.46 -5.99
C THR A 232 -3.91 5.52 -5.09
N TRP A 233 -4.44 4.34 -4.77
CA TRP A 233 -5.51 4.16 -3.81
C TRP A 233 -5.03 4.45 -2.40
N TYR A 234 -5.78 5.28 -1.66
CA TYR A 234 -5.56 5.47 -0.24
C TYR A 234 -6.09 4.27 0.53
N ASN A 235 -5.30 3.81 1.51
CA ASN A 235 -5.74 2.81 2.46
C ASN A 235 -6.54 3.45 3.60
N ASP A 236 -7.25 2.62 4.36
CA ASP A 236 -8.13 3.05 5.44
C ASP A 236 -7.38 3.91 6.48
N LEU A 237 -6.14 3.54 6.85
CA LEU A 237 -5.32 4.28 7.82
C LEU A 237 -4.99 5.70 7.36
N VAL A 238 -4.76 5.90 6.06
CA VAL A 238 -4.52 7.24 5.50
C VAL A 238 -5.78 8.08 5.52
N ILE A 239 -6.95 7.48 5.23
CA ILE A 239 -8.23 8.17 5.37
C ILE A 239 -8.47 8.55 6.83
N GLU A 240 -8.17 7.68 7.79
CA GLU A 240 -8.33 7.92 9.22
C GLU A 240 -7.39 9.02 9.73
N ALA A 241 -6.14 9.01 9.27
CA ALA A 241 -5.18 10.07 9.58
C ALA A 241 -5.64 11.42 9.02
N PHE A 242 -6.15 11.42 7.79
CA PHE A 242 -6.66 12.62 7.16
C PHE A 242 -7.86 13.20 7.91
N THR A 243 -8.84 12.37 8.28
CA THR A 243 -10.02 12.83 9.00
C THR A 243 -9.70 13.26 10.44
N THR A 244 -8.78 12.59 11.11
CA THR A 244 -8.25 13.02 12.42
C THR A 244 -7.61 14.41 12.30
N THR A 245 -6.83 14.64 11.23
CA THR A 245 -6.22 15.95 10.94
C THR A 245 -7.28 17.02 10.66
N LEU A 246 -8.35 16.69 9.94
CA LEU A 246 -9.47 17.61 9.71
C LEU A 246 -10.19 17.98 11.01
N SER A 247 -10.44 17.00 11.88
CA SER A 247 -11.06 17.23 13.19
C SER A 247 -10.18 18.13 14.06
N ALA A 248 -8.88 17.85 14.14
CA ALA A 248 -7.94 18.68 14.90
C ALA A 248 -7.83 20.12 14.35
N LYS A 249 -7.86 20.29 13.02
CA LYS A 249 -7.66 21.60 12.37
C LYS A 249 -8.89 22.50 12.42
N TYR A 250 -10.06 21.95 12.11
CA TYR A 250 -11.29 22.73 11.94
C TYR A 250 -12.23 22.61 13.15
N GLY A 251 -12.06 21.58 13.98
CA GLY A 251 -12.98 21.25 15.05
C GLY A 251 -14.37 20.88 14.53
N LYS A 252 -15.28 20.59 15.47
CA LYS A 252 -16.73 20.44 15.20
C LYS A 252 -17.10 19.36 14.19
N ASN A 253 -16.18 18.45 13.90
CA ASN A 253 -16.45 17.32 13.04
C ASN A 253 -15.96 16.03 13.68
N LYS A 254 -16.69 14.96 13.39
CA LYS A 254 -16.36 13.60 13.81
C LYS A 254 -16.37 12.68 12.61
N THR A 255 -15.52 11.67 12.64
CA THR A 255 -15.53 10.61 11.64
C THR A 255 -15.96 9.31 12.27
N ILE A 256 -16.85 8.60 11.59
CA ILE A 256 -17.28 7.25 11.94
C ILE A 256 -17.04 6.40 10.70
N PHE A 257 -16.08 5.48 10.78
CA PHE A 257 -15.80 4.59 9.66
C PHE A 257 -16.94 3.61 9.45
N LEU A 258 -17.46 3.58 8.22
CA LEU A 258 -18.38 2.55 7.80
C LEU A 258 -17.59 1.28 7.46
N PRO A 259 -18.14 0.09 7.75
CA PRO A 259 -17.50 -1.14 7.30
C PRO A 259 -17.42 -1.15 5.78
N GLN A 260 -16.42 -1.86 5.28
CA GLN A 260 -16.27 -2.08 3.86
C GLN A 260 -17.55 -2.73 3.29
N LEU A 261 -18.05 -2.18 2.19
CA LEU A 261 -19.23 -2.71 1.51
C LEU A 261 -18.81 -3.51 0.28
N GLN A 262 -19.31 -4.75 0.16
CA GLN A 262 -19.19 -5.57 -1.05
C GLN A 262 -20.53 -5.58 -1.79
N LEU A 263 -20.51 -5.20 -3.07
CA LEU A 263 -21.68 -5.13 -3.93
C LEU A 263 -21.61 -6.20 -5.03
N PRO A 264 -22.73 -6.86 -5.39
CA PRO A 264 -24.06 -6.68 -4.79
C PRO A 264 -24.12 -7.32 -3.39
N ASP A 265 -24.71 -6.60 -2.44
CA ASP A 265 -24.98 -7.17 -1.13
C ASP A 265 -26.10 -8.22 -1.28
N THR A 266 -25.85 -9.44 -0.83
CA THR A 266 -26.84 -10.53 -0.86
C THR A 266 -27.90 -10.39 0.24
N TYR A 267 -27.71 -9.47 1.18
CA TYR A 267 -28.70 -9.17 2.20
C TYR A 267 -29.72 -8.16 1.66
N GLU A 268 -30.93 -8.65 1.37
CA GLU A 268 -32.10 -7.80 1.18
C GLU A 268 -32.46 -7.14 2.54
N GLY A 269 -31.89 -5.97 2.82
CA GLY A 269 -32.28 -5.18 3.98
C GLY A 269 -31.45 -3.91 4.18
N ASN A 270 -32.14 -2.79 4.43
CA ASN A 270 -31.54 -1.51 4.85
C ASN A 270 -30.99 -1.61 6.28
N ARG A 271 -29.87 -2.32 6.48
CA ARG A 271 -29.27 -2.48 7.81
C ARG A 271 -27.95 -1.75 7.90
N VAL A 272 -27.94 -0.70 8.72
CA VAL A 272 -26.72 -0.07 9.21
C VAL A 272 -26.16 -0.94 10.33
N PRO A 273 -24.85 -1.22 10.38
CA PRO A 273 -24.24 -1.92 11.50
C PRO A 273 -24.58 -1.25 12.84
N GLU A 274 -24.90 -2.05 13.85
CA GLU A 274 -25.30 -1.53 15.16
C GLU A 274 -24.26 -0.59 15.77
N ALA A 275 -22.97 -0.90 15.60
CA ALA A 275 -21.87 -0.05 16.04
C ALA A 275 -21.90 1.34 15.36
N THR A 276 -22.20 1.39 14.06
CA THR A 276 -22.36 2.65 13.32
C THR A 276 -23.57 3.42 13.83
N ARG A 277 -24.71 2.74 14.06
CA ARG A 277 -25.93 3.36 14.59
C ARG A 277 -25.67 4.00 15.96
N VAL A 278 -25.09 3.24 16.89
CA VAL A 278 -24.74 3.73 18.24
C VAL A 278 -23.75 4.89 18.16
N ALA A 279 -22.72 4.79 17.31
CA ALA A 279 -21.75 5.88 17.15
C ALA A 279 -22.38 7.16 16.61
N LEU A 280 -23.35 7.05 15.69
CA LEU A 280 -24.12 8.17 15.15
C LEU A 280 -25.03 8.80 16.22
N GLU A 281 -25.73 7.99 17.02
CA GLU A 281 -26.60 8.47 18.10
C GLU A 281 -25.83 9.21 19.20
N MET A 282 -24.58 8.84 19.43
CA MET A 282 -23.69 9.52 20.39
C MET A 282 -22.94 10.71 19.79
N ALA A 283 -22.99 10.93 18.48
CA ALA A 283 -22.28 12.02 17.83
C ALA A 283 -23.07 13.33 18.01
N THR A 284 -22.40 14.36 18.53
CA THR A 284 -23.01 15.67 18.81
C THR A 284 -22.36 16.78 17.98
N GLU A 285 -21.40 16.43 17.14
CA GLU A 285 -20.65 17.34 16.30
C GLU A 285 -21.51 17.90 15.15
N ASP A 286 -21.20 19.13 14.72
CA ASP A 286 -21.92 19.82 13.64
C ASP A 286 -21.90 19.01 12.33
N TYR A 287 -20.77 18.34 12.06
CA TYR A 287 -20.57 17.54 10.87
C TYR A 287 -20.06 16.13 11.22
N ILE A 288 -20.73 15.11 10.69
CA ILE A 288 -20.29 13.72 10.83
C ILE A 288 -19.91 13.19 9.45
N PHE A 289 -18.65 12.83 9.29
CA PHE A 289 -18.13 12.16 8.10
C PHE A 289 -18.24 10.65 8.25
N LEU A 290 -18.78 10.00 7.22
CA LEU A 290 -18.95 8.56 7.12
C LEU A 290 -18.25 8.07 5.85
N PRO A 291 -16.91 7.93 5.88
CA PRO A 291 -16.16 7.39 4.76
C PRO A 291 -16.59 5.95 4.50
N ILE A 292 -16.76 5.59 3.23
CA ILE A 292 -17.12 4.25 2.80
C ILE A 292 -16.18 3.75 1.72
N ASN A 293 -15.62 2.57 1.95
CA ASN A 293 -14.85 1.84 0.96
C ASN A 293 -15.79 0.87 0.22
N LEU A 294 -16.02 1.14 -1.06
CA LEU A 294 -16.89 0.39 -1.94
C LEU A 294 -16.04 -0.62 -2.73
N ASN A 295 -16.27 -1.92 -2.51
CA ASN A 295 -15.61 -3.03 -3.20
C ASN A 295 -14.07 -3.06 -3.11
N SER A 296 -13.47 -2.47 -2.08
CA SER A 296 -12.00 -2.27 -1.99
C SER A 296 -11.42 -1.50 -3.19
N SER A 297 -12.25 -0.75 -3.91
CA SER A 297 -11.88 -0.19 -5.22
C SER A 297 -12.42 1.21 -5.47
N HIS A 298 -13.08 1.83 -4.49
CA HIS A 298 -13.61 3.19 -4.60
C HIS A 298 -13.88 3.76 -3.20
N TRP A 299 -13.61 5.05 -3.02
CA TRP A 299 -13.93 5.77 -1.79
C TRP A 299 -15.02 6.81 -2.05
N ALA A 300 -16.06 6.77 -1.24
CA ALA A 300 -17.08 7.82 -1.15
C ALA A 300 -17.22 8.27 0.31
N CYS A 301 -17.98 9.34 0.54
CA CYS A 301 -18.25 9.83 1.89
C CYS A 301 -19.71 10.27 2.03
N ILE A 302 -20.38 9.77 3.05
CA ILE A 302 -21.66 10.31 3.49
C ILE A 302 -21.38 11.37 4.56
N VAL A 303 -22.05 12.51 4.48
CA VAL A 303 -21.91 13.62 5.41
C VAL A 303 -23.26 13.88 6.06
N VAL A 304 -23.30 13.77 7.38
CA VAL A 304 -24.42 14.23 8.19
C VAL A 304 -24.12 15.67 8.61
N ASP A 305 -24.93 16.60 8.13
CA ASP A 305 -24.91 18.01 8.53
C ASP A 305 -25.99 18.21 9.60
N ASN A 306 -25.58 18.15 10.87
CA ASN A 306 -26.47 18.34 12.02
C ASN A 306 -26.93 19.79 12.15
N VAL A 307 -26.23 20.75 11.55
CA VAL A 307 -26.62 22.17 11.57
C VAL A 307 -27.83 22.40 10.67
N LYS A 308 -27.84 21.76 9.50
CA LYS A 308 -28.95 21.87 8.53
C LYS A 308 -29.98 20.76 8.63
N GLY A 309 -29.70 19.70 9.41
CA GLY A 309 -30.51 18.49 9.45
C GLY A 309 -30.52 17.78 8.09
N ALA A 310 -29.38 17.74 7.41
CA ALA A 310 -29.26 17.21 6.05
C ALA A 310 -28.28 16.03 5.98
N LEU A 311 -28.54 15.13 5.04
CA LEU A 311 -27.64 14.02 4.70
C LEU A 311 -27.20 14.18 3.24
N MET A 312 -25.88 14.24 3.03
CA MET A 312 -25.27 14.41 1.73
C MET A 312 -24.41 13.19 1.42
N CYS A 313 -24.43 12.74 0.16
CA CYS A 313 -23.48 11.76 -0.34
C CYS A 313 -22.52 12.47 -1.27
N TYR A 314 -21.22 12.21 -1.13
CA TYR A 314 -20.20 12.69 -2.03
C TYR A 314 -19.49 11.49 -2.64
N ASP A 315 -19.71 11.31 -3.94
CA ASP A 315 -19.04 10.32 -4.77
C ASP A 315 -18.42 11.05 -5.98
N SER A 316 -17.10 10.99 -6.09
CA SER A 316 -16.35 11.66 -7.16
C SER A 316 -16.46 10.98 -8.53
N VAL A 317 -16.97 9.75 -8.57
CA VAL A 317 -17.12 8.93 -9.78
C VAL A 317 -18.58 8.83 -10.20
N ASP A 318 -19.53 9.12 -9.31
CA ASP A 318 -20.94 9.25 -9.68
C ASP A 318 -21.16 10.51 -10.54
N LYS A 319 -21.72 10.30 -11.72
CA LYS A 319 -22.03 11.37 -12.68
C LYS A 319 -23.40 12.00 -12.44
N ARG A 320 -24.16 11.53 -11.45
CA ARG A 320 -25.45 12.14 -11.08
C ARG A 320 -25.19 13.32 -10.13
N THR A 321 -25.28 14.52 -10.67
CA THR A 321 -25.38 15.78 -9.91
C THR A 321 -26.37 15.65 -8.76
N HIS A 322 -25.92 15.75 -7.51
CA HIS A 322 -26.80 15.83 -6.35
C HIS A 322 -27.54 17.18 -6.37
N PRO A 323 -28.87 17.24 -6.57
CA PRO A 323 -29.61 18.42 -6.17
C PRO A 323 -29.66 18.44 -4.64
N GLU A 324 -29.39 19.60 -4.04
CA GLU A 324 -29.67 19.84 -2.62
C GLU A 324 -31.15 19.50 -2.37
N ALA A 325 -31.43 18.39 -1.69
CA ALA A 325 -32.79 18.08 -1.26
C ALA A 325 -33.10 18.92 -0.01
N PRO A 326 -34.07 19.85 -0.04
CA PRO A 326 -34.50 20.55 1.15
C PRO A 326 -35.20 19.56 2.10
N ALA A 327 -35.06 19.81 3.41
CA ALA A 327 -35.44 18.93 4.52
C ALA A 327 -36.97 18.69 4.71
N GLY A 328 -37.74 18.59 3.63
CA GLY A 328 -39.20 18.39 3.66
C GLY A 328 -39.76 17.29 2.76
N ASP A 329 -38.93 16.58 1.99
CA ASP A 329 -39.41 15.59 1.01
C ASP A 329 -38.64 14.25 1.04
N CYS A 330 -38.31 13.76 2.23
CA CYS A 330 -37.63 12.46 2.43
C CYS A 330 -38.51 11.23 2.08
N GLU A 331 -39.75 11.40 1.62
CA GLU A 331 -40.65 10.28 1.29
C GLU A 331 -40.85 10.05 -0.22
N ARG A 332 -40.51 11.01 -1.09
CA ARG A 332 -40.84 10.91 -2.53
C ARG A 332 -39.71 10.43 -3.44
N ASP A 333 -38.45 10.66 -3.09
CA ASP A 333 -37.32 10.17 -3.91
C ASP A 333 -36.95 8.71 -3.64
N TYR A 334 -37.38 8.16 -2.49
CA TYR A 334 -37.40 6.71 -2.28
C TYR A 334 -38.53 6.02 -3.07
N GLN A 335 -39.65 6.72 -3.34
CA GLN A 335 -40.79 6.15 -4.06
C GLN A 335 -40.59 6.10 -5.58
N HIS A 336 -39.82 7.02 -6.18
CA HIS A 336 -39.63 6.99 -7.64
C HIS A 336 -38.70 5.87 -8.12
N ASN A 337 -37.85 5.33 -7.25
CA ASN A 337 -37.11 4.08 -7.50
C ASN A 337 -37.82 2.82 -6.96
N ALA A 338 -38.92 2.96 -6.22
CA ALA A 338 -39.68 1.83 -5.65
C ALA A 338 -40.64 1.15 -6.66
N HIS A 339 -40.83 1.69 -7.87
CA HIS A 339 -41.69 1.08 -8.88
C HIS A 339 -41.06 -0.10 -9.65
N ARG A 340 -39.86 -0.55 -9.28
CA ARG A 340 -39.29 -1.84 -9.72
C ARG A 340 -39.24 -2.92 -8.65
N PHE A 341 -39.77 -2.65 -7.46
CA PHE A 341 -39.95 -3.62 -6.39
C PHE A 341 -41.38 -3.55 -5.87
N ARG A 342 -42.32 -4.19 -6.57
CA ARG A 342 -43.55 -4.69 -5.98
C ARG A 342 -43.77 -6.14 -6.40
N SER A 343 -43.96 -6.95 -5.37
CA SER A 343 -44.29 -8.37 -5.35
C SER A 343 -45.53 -8.69 -6.19
N ASN A 344 -45.46 -9.77 -6.97
CA ASN A 344 -46.59 -10.67 -7.08
C ASN A 344 -46.79 -11.29 -5.70
N ASP A 345 -47.94 -11.03 -5.08
CA ASP A 345 -48.70 -11.98 -4.26
C ASP A 345 -49.79 -11.20 -3.50
N ASP A 346 -50.84 -10.81 -4.21
CA ASP A 346 -52.18 -10.76 -3.62
C ASP A 346 -52.68 -12.21 -3.58
N ALA A 347 -52.38 -12.92 -2.49
CA ALA A 347 -53.05 -14.16 -2.13
C ALA A 347 -53.25 -14.17 -0.61
N GLN A 348 -54.31 -13.49 -0.17
CA GLN A 348 -54.82 -13.62 1.19
C GLN A 348 -55.56 -14.97 1.31
N PRO A 349 -55.39 -15.71 2.43
CA PRO A 349 -56.07 -16.98 2.63
C PRO A 349 -57.48 -16.75 3.19
N ASP A 350 -58.50 -17.24 2.48
CA ASP A 350 -59.84 -17.40 3.04
C ASP A 350 -59.99 -18.81 3.63
N ILE A 351 -60.31 -18.87 4.92
CA ILE A 351 -60.74 -20.06 5.65
C ILE A 351 -62.26 -19.92 5.93
N GLU A 352 -62.97 -21.06 5.78
CA GLU A 352 -64.35 -21.40 6.20
C GLU A 352 -65.54 -20.98 5.30
N ARG A 353 -65.98 -21.89 4.42
CA ARG A 353 -67.00 -22.93 4.70
C ARG A 353 -67.11 -23.96 3.58
#